data_AF-W1X846-F1
#
_entry.id   AF-W1X846-F1
#
_cell.length_a   1.000
_cell.length_b   1.000
_cell.length_c   1.000
_cell.angle_alpha   90.00
_cell.angle_beta   90.00
_cell.angle_gamma   90.00
#
_symmetry.space_group_name_H-M   'P 1'
#
loop_
_entity.id
_entity.type
_entity.pdbx_description
1 polymer ?
#
loop_
_entity_poly.entity_id
_entity_poly.type
_entity_poly.pdbx_seq_one_letter_code
_entity_poly.pdbx_strand_id
1 'polypeptide(L)'
;QPLSLPVHVADAFRAVLLDEKIDPALAAEILTLPSVNEMAELFDIIDPIAIAEVREALTRTLATELADELLAIYNANYQSEYRVEHEDIAKRTLRNACLRFLAFGETHLADVLVSKQFHEANNMTDALAALSAAVAAQLPCRDALMQEYDDKWHQDGLVMDKWFILQATSPAANVLETVRGLLQHRSFTMSNPNRIRSLIGAFAGSNPAAFHAEDGSGYQFLVEMLTDLNSRNPQVASRLIEPLIRLKRYDAKRQEKMRAALEQLKGLENLSGDLYEKITKALA
;
A
#
# COMPACT_ATOMS: atom_id res chain seq x y z
N GLN A 1 19.36 -10.45 9.44
CA GLN A 1 19.19 -10.96 10.82
C GLN A 1 17.70 -11.07 11.09
N PRO A 2 17.22 -12.07 11.84
CA PRO A 2 15.82 -12.11 12.23
C PRO A 2 15.50 -10.87 13.08
N LEU A 3 14.31 -10.29 12.88
CA LEU A 3 13.84 -9.18 13.71
C LEU A 3 13.81 -9.63 15.19
N SER A 4 14.43 -8.86 16.07
CA SER A 4 14.37 -9.08 17.51
C SER A 4 13.65 -7.91 18.15
N LEU A 5 12.53 -8.19 18.80
CA LEU A 5 11.71 -7.21 19.50
C LEU A 5 11.76 -7.50 21.01
N PRO A 6 12.15 -6.54 21.87
CA PRO A 6 12.10 -6.76 23.31
C PRO A 6 10.66 -7.03 23.78
N VAL A 7 10.49 -8.01 24.67
CA VAL A 7 9.16 -8.43 25.18
C VAL A 7 8.33 -7.26 25.70
N HIS A 8 8.97 -6.34 26.45
CA HIS A 8 8.29 -5.18 27.01
C HIS A 8 7.69 -4.21 25.97
N VAL A 9 8.17 -4.25 24.71
CA VAL A 9 7.59 -3.46 23.63
C VAL A 9 6.28 -4.09 23.18
N ALA A 10 6.23 -5.41 22.98
CA ALA A 10 4.99 -6.11 22.66
C ALA A 10 3.95 -5.98 23.79
N ASP A 11 4.40 -6.05 25.05
CA ASP A 11 3.52 -5.86 26.22
C ASP A 11 2.88 -4.47 26.27
N ALA A 12 3.55 -3.43 25.76
CA ALA A 12 2.96 -2.09 25.66
C ALA A 12 1.78 -2.07 24.67
N PHE A 13 1.91 -2.74 23.51
CA PHE A 13 0.79 -2.90 22.58
C PHE A 13 -0.32 -3.78 23.15
N ARG A 14 0.03 -4.84 23.91
CA ARG A 14 -0.94 -5.67 24.64
C ARG A 14 -1.74 -4.86 25.64
N ALA A 15 -1.07 -3.98 26.40
CA ALA A 15 -1.73 -3.10 27.36
C ALA A 15 -2.74 -2.17 26.68
N VAL A 16 -2.42 -1.65 25.49
CA VAL A 16 -3.36 -0.82 24.70
C VAL A 16 -4.57 -1.63 24.23
N LEU A 17 -4.38 -2.86 23.77
CA LEU A 17 -5.49 -3.74 23.35
C LEU A 17 -6.45 -4.05 24.51
N LEU A 18 -5.93 -4.18 25.72
CA LEU A 18 -6.69 -4.65 26.89
C LEU A 18 -7.18 -3.51 27.80
N ASP A 19 -6.86 -2.25 27.52
CA ASP A 19 -7.33 -1.12 28.31
C ASP A 19 -8.76 -0.74 27.92
N GLU A 20 -9.75 -1.16 28.70
CA GLU A 20 -11.17 -0.84 28.47
C GLU A 20 -11.50 0.67 28.58
N LYS A 21 -10.57 1.49 29.09
CA LYS A 21 -10.78 2.94 29.27
C LYS A 21 -10.24 3.78 28.12
N ILE A 22 -9.41 3.20 27.24
CA ILE A 22 -8.87 3.92 26.10
C ILE A 22 -9.98 4.15 25.06
N ASP A 23 -9.97 5.31 24.41
CA ASP A 23 -10.85 5.56 23.26
C ASP A 23 -10.49 4.58 22.13
N PRO A 24 -11.45 3.82 21.56
CA PRO A 24 -11.21 2.94 20.43
C PRO A 24 -10.55 3.62 19.22
N ALA A 25 -10.84 4.91 19.00
CA ALA A 25 -10.20 5.69 17.93
C ALA A 25 -8.69 5.82 18.19
N LEU A 26 -8.29 6.11 19.43
CA LEU A 26 -6.90 6.23 19.83
C LEU A 26 -6.18 4.87 19.78
N ALA A 27 -6.82 3.80 20.28
CA ALA A 27 -6.26 2.45 20.21
C ALA A 27 -6.00 2.02 18.76
N ALA A 28 -6.92 2.33 17.84
CA ALA A 28 -6.78 1.99 16.43
C ALA A 28 -5.60 2.68 15.75
N GLU A 29 -5.34 3.95 16.08
CA GLU A 29 -4.17 4.69 15.57
C GLU A 29 -2.87 4.17 16.16
N ILE A 30 -2.83 3.85 17.46
CA ILE A 30 -1.64 3.22 18.09
C ILE A 30 -1.33 1.86 17.43
N LEU A 31 -2.35 1.08 17.11
CA LEU A 31 -2.22 -0.22 16.44
C LEU A 31 -1.96 -0.10 14.93
N THR A 32 -2.04 1.10 14.35
CA THR A 32 -1.71 1.31 12.93
C THR A 32 -0.22 1.63 12.81
N LEU A 33 0.57 0.60 12.47
CA LEU A 33 2.01 0.77 12.28
C LEU A 33 2.32 1.84 11.21
N PRO A 34 3.34 2.69 11.43
CA PRO A 34 3.76 3.71 10.48
C PRO A 34 3.88 3.16 9.06
N SER A 35 3.47 3.93 8.06
CA SER A 35 3.63 3.54 6.67
C SER A 35 5.11 3.46 6.28
N VAL A 36 5.41 2.79 5.17
CA VAL A 36 6.79 2.72 4.64
C VAL A 36 7.38 4.10 4.35
N ASN A 37 6.54 5.07 4.00
CA ASN A 37 6.96 6.46 3.76
C ASN A 37 7.28 7.19 5.07
N GLU A 38 6.50 6.97 6.13
CA GLU A 38 6.83 7.48 7.46
C GLU A 38 8.11 6.86 8.02
N MET A 39 8.28 5.54 7.85
CA MET A 39 9.48 4.83 8.25
C MET A 39 10.72 5.33 7.49
N ALA A 40 10.58 5.64 6.20
CA ALA A 40 11.68 6.16 5.39
C ALA A 40 12.24 7.50 5.88
N GLU A 41 11.41 8.35 6.49
CA GLU A 41 11.86 9.62 7.06
C GLU A 41 12.65 9.47 8.37
N LEU A 42 12.72 8.26 8.93
CA LEU A 42 13.60 7.95 10.07
C LEU A 42 15.07 7.71 9.66
N PHE A 43 15.36 7.66 8.35
CA PHE A 43 16.68 7.32 7.82
C PHE A 43 17.19 8.40 6.86
N ASP A 44 18.47 8.72 6.96
CA ASP A 44 19.13 9.62 5.99
C ASP A 44 19.16 8.99 4.60
N ILE A 45 19.59 7.72 4.52
CA ILE A 45 19.58 6.90 3.31
C ILE A 45 18.53 5.80 3.46
N ILE A 46 17.57 5.80 2.54
CA ILE A 46 16.42 4.91 2.49
C ILE A 46 16.84 3.59 1.85
N ASP A 47 16.68 2.51 2.60
CA ASP A 47 16.60 1.15 2.04
C ASP A 47 15.12 0.72 1.96
N PRO A 48 14.48 0.85 0.80
CA PRO A 48 13.04 0.64 0.68
C PRO A 48 12.64 -0.84 0.80
N ILE A 49 13.54 -1.77 0.47
CA ILE A 49 13.28 -3.21 0.58
C ILE A 49 13.35 -3.59 2.06
N ALA A 50 14.40 -3.18 2.77
CA ALA A 50 14.54 -3.45 4.19
C ALA A 50 13.38 -2.85 5.00
N ILE A 51 12.94 -1.63 4.69
CA ILE A 51 11.79 -0.99 5.35
C ILE A 51 10.51 -1.81 5.16
N ALA A 52 10.22 -2.26 3.94
CA ALA A 52 9.02 -3.05 3.65
C ALA A 52 9.06 -4.42 4.35
N GLU A 53 10.18 -5.13 4.26
CA GLU A 53 10.39 -6.43 4.91
C GLU A 53 10.31 -6.33 6.44
N VAL A 54 10.92 -5.30 7.04
CA VAL A 54 10.86 -5.06 8.49
C VAL A 54 9.44 -4.71 8.93
N ARG A 55 8.70 -3.91 8.16
CA ARG A 55 7.30 -3.60 8.47
C ARG A 55 6.43 -4.85 8.47
N GLU A 56 6.62 -5.73 7.49
CA GLU A 56 5.94 -7.03 7.46
C GLU A 56 6.37 -7.92 8.63
N ALA A 57 7.67 -8.04 8.90
CA ALA A 57 8.19 -8.86 9.99
C ALA A 57 7.70 -8.39 11.37
N LEU A 58 7.61 -7.07 11.58
CA LEU A 58 7.05 -6.49 12.81
C LEU A 58 5.56 -6.79 12.93
N THR A 59 4.81 -6.70 11.82
CA THR A 59 3.39 -7.08 11.77
C THR A 59 3.20 -8.54 12.14
N ARG A 60 3.98 -9.47 11.55
CA ARG A 60 3.95 -10.91 11.86
C ARG A 60 4.32 -11.21 13.30
N THR A 61 5.33 -10.50 13.84
CA THR A 61 5.77 -10.68 15.23
C THR A 61 4.66 -10.29 16.20
N LEU A 62 4.07 -9.11 16.03
CA LEU A 62 2.96 -8.65 16.86
C LEU A 62 1.71 -9.51 16.69
N ALA A 63 1.41 -9.97 15.46
CA ALA A 63 0.32 -10.89 15.20
C ALA A 63 0.48 -12.22 15.95
N THR A 64 1.71 -12.71 16.09
CA THR A 64 2.02 -13.95 16.82
C THR A 64 1.91 -13.74 18.32
N GLU A 65 2.55 -12.70 18.86
CA GLU A 65 2.60 -12.46 20.30
C GLU A 65 1.27 -12.01 20.90
N LEU A 66 0.39 -11.39 20.09
CA LEU A 66 -0.88 -10.79 20.52
C LEU A 66 -2.10 -11.52 19.92
N ALA A 67 -1.94 -12.74 19.42
CA ALA A 67 -2.96 -13.44 18.62
C ALA A 67 -4.33 -13.53 19.33
N ASP A 68 -4.33 -13.94 20.60
CA ASP A 68 -5.54 -14.14 21.39
C ASP A 68 -6.25 -12.81 21.68
N GLU A 69 -5.50 -11.78 22.07
CA GLU A 69 -6.04 -10.45 22.34
C GLU A 69 -6.57 -9.77 21.08
N LEU A 70 -5.83 -9.86 19.98
CA LEU A 70 -6.26 -9.32 18.69
C LEU A 70 -7.58 -9.94 18.25
N LEU A 71 -7.73 -11.27 18.39
CA LEU A 71 -8.96 -11.97 18.05
C LEU A 71 -10.12 -11.57 18.98
N ALA A 72 -9.86 -11.43 20.28
CA ALA A 72 -10.85 -10.99 21.25
C ALA A 72 -11.37 -9.58 20.93
N ILE A 73 -10.46 -8.61 20.68
CA ILE A 73 -10.81 -7.22 20.38
C ILE A 73 -11.46 -7.09 19.00
N TYR A 74 -11.04 -7.88 18.01
CA TYR A 74 -11.69 -7.99 16.71
C TYR A 74 -13.17 -8.39 16.84
N ASN A 75 -13.45 -9.42 17.65
CA ASN A 75 -14.81 -9.90 17.87
C ASN A 75 -15.65 -8.94 18.71
N ALA A 76 -15.06 -8.34 19.77
CA ALA A 76 -15.76 -7.40 20.65
C ALA A 76 -16.24 -6.12 19.94
N ASN A 77 -15.55 -5.73 18.86
CA ASN A 77 -15.89 -4.54 18.07
C ASN A 77 -16.76 -4.85 16.84
N TYR A 78 -17.36 -6.04 16.74
CA TYR A 78 -18.34 -6.34 15.70
C TYR A 78 -19.54 -5.39 15.77
N GLN A 79 -20.04 -4.99 14.60
CA GLN A 79 -21.22 -4.15 14.45
C GLN A 79 -22.11 -4.73 13.34
N SER A 80 -23.35 -5.08 13.68
CA SER A 80 -24.33 -5.57 12.71
C SER A 80 -24.90 -4.45 11.85
N GLU A 81 -25.14 -3.28 12.44
CA GLU A 81 -25.61 -2.09 11.73
C GLU A 81 -24.44 -1.22 11.29
N TYR A 82 -24.46 -0.78 10.03
CA TYR A 82 -23.48 0.15 9.50
C TYR A 82 -23.98 1.59 9.62
N ARG A 83 -23.24 2.42 10.35
CA ARG A 83 -23.49 3.86 10.48
C ARG A 83 -22.25 4.68 10.16
N VAL A 84 -22.48 5.86 9.59
CA VAL A 84 -21.45 6.88 9.38
C VAL A 84 -21.48 7.85 10.56
N GLU A 85 -21.27 7.29 11.76
CA GLU A 85 -21.22 7.99 13.04
C GLU A 85 -19.84 7.78 13.67
N HIS A 86 -19.35 8.77 14.42
CA HIS A 86 -17.95 8.77 14.89
C HIS A 86 -17.61 7.57 15.78
N GLU A 87 -18.50 7.19 16.70
CA GLU A 87 -18.29 6.02 17.57
C GLU A 87 -18.24 4.72 16.77
N ASP A 88 -19.15 4.54 15.81
CA ASP A 88 -19.16 3.38 14.90
C ASP A 88 -17.91 3.34 14.01
N ILE A 89 -17.44 4.50 13.54
CA ILE A 89 -16.19 4.59 12.77
C ILE A 89 -15.00 4.20 13.64
N ALA A 90 -14.94 4.63 14.90
CA ALA A 90 -13.85 4.31 15.83
C ALA A 90 -13.76 2.80 16.08
N LYS A 91 -14.88 2.16 16.44
CA LYS A 91 -14.95 0.71 16.66
C LYS A 91 -14.58 -0.10 15.40
N ARG A 92 -15.08 0.31 14.24
CA ARG A 92 -14.76 -0.33 12.96
C ARG A 92 -13.29 -0.16 12.57
N THR A 93 -12.70 1.01 12.83
CA THR A 93 -11.26 1.25 12.61
C THR A 93 -10.42 0.35 13.51
N LEU A 94 -10.76 0.24 14.80
CA LEU A 94 -10.07 -0.66 15.74
C LEU A 94 -10.20 -2.14 15.32
N ARG A 95 -11.41 -2.59 14.96
CA ARG A 95 -11.64 -3.95 14.46
C ARG A 95 -10.79 -4.24 13.22
N ASN A 96 -10.75 -3.33 12.26
CA ASN A 96 -9.98 -3.51 11.03
C ASN A 96 -8.47 -3.35 11.26
N ALA A 97 -8.03 -2.59 12.27
CA ALA A 97 -6.63 -2.58 12.70
C ALA A 97 -6.22 -3.96 13.25
N CYS A 98 -7.07 -4.59 14.06
CA CYS A 98 -6.84 -5.97 14.54
C CYS A 98 -6.78 -6.97 13.38
N LEU A 99 -7.70 -6.85 12.40
CA LEU A 99 -7.71 -7.72 11.22
C LEU A 99 -6.39 -7.68 10.43
N ARG A 100 -5.74 -6.51 10.35
CA ARG A 100 -4.45 -6.37 9.67
C ARG A 100 -3.37 -7.24 10.30
N PHE A 101 -3.36 -7.44 11.61
CA PHE A 101 -2.43 -8.35 12.27
C PHE A 101 -2.90 -9.80 12.14
N LEU A 102 -4.19 -10.08 12.38
CA LEU A 102 -4.76 -11.43 12.30
C LEU A 102 -4.53 -12.09 10.93
N ALA A 103 -4.52 -11.30 9.85
CA ALA A 103 -4.22 -11.79 8.50
C ALA A 103 -2.79 -12.35 8.34
N PHE A 104 -1.85 -11.96 9.22
CA PHE A 104 -0.47 -12.43 9.25
C PHE A 104 -0.20 -13.52 10.29
N GLY A 105 -1.26 -14.02 10.96
CA GLY A 105 -1.21 -15.15 11.90
C GLY A 105 -1.12 -16.51 11.20
N GLU A 106 -1.66 -17.54 11.84
CA GLU A 106 -1.75 -18.88 11.24
C GLU A 106 -2.59 -18.85 9.95
N THR A 107 -2.06 -19.43 8.87
CA THR A 107 -2.57 -19.23 7.50
C THR A 107 -4.02 -19.68 7.34
N HIS A 108 -4.41 -20.84 7.87
CA HIS A 108 -5.78 -21.32 7.73
C HIS A 108 -6.78 -20.42 8.48
N LEU A 109 -6.47 -20.03 9.72
CA LEU A 109 -7.29 -19.11 10.49
C LEU A 109 -7.41 -17.74 9.80
N ALA A 110 -6.30 -17.20 9.32
CA ALA A 110 -6.26 -15.91 8.60
C ALA A 110 -7.14 -15.94 7.34
N ASP A 111 -6.99 -16.99 6.52
CA ASP A 111 -7.77 -17.17 5.28
C ASP A 111 -9.28 -17.22 5.56
N VAL A 112 -9.69 -17.99 6.57
CA VAL A 112 -11.10 -18.10 6.99
C VAL A 112 -11.65 -16.77 7.47
N LEU A 113 -10.93 -16.07 8.38
CA LEU A 113 -11.41 -14.81 8.95
C LEU A 113 -11.54 -13.70 7.90
N VAL A 114 -10.51 -13.56 7.06
CA VAL A 114 -10.47 -12.53 6.01
C VAL A 114 -11.53 -12.80 4.95
N SER A 115 -11.60 -14.04 4.44
CA SER A 115 -12.63 -14.43 3.48
C SER A 115 -14.04 -14.23 4.03
N LYS A 116 -14.30 -14.64 5.28
CA LYS A 116 -15.60 -14.45 5.94
C LYS A 116 -15.97 -12.97 6.02
N GLN A 117 -15.06 -12.10 6.48
CA GLN A 117 -15.36 -10.67 6.56
C GLN A 117 -15.66 -10.07 5.19
N PHE A 118 -14.96 -10.46 4.14
CA PHE A 118 -15.24 -9.97 2.79
C PHE A 118 -16.67 -10.33 2.33
N HIS A 119 -17.08 -11.58 2.50
CA HIS A 119 -18.38 -12.07 2.04
C HIS A 119 -19.56 -11.58 2.90
N GLU A 120 -19.37 -11.46 4.21
CA GLU A 120 -20.41 -11.04 5.16
C GLU A 120 -20.48 -9.52 5.33
N ALA A 121 -19.53 -8.76 4.79
CA ALA A 121 -19.53 -7.30 4.91
C ALA A 121 -20.78 -6.67 4.27
N ASN A 122 -21.49 -5.87 5.05
CA ASN A 122 -22.62 -5.07 4.59
C ASN A 122 -22.21 -3.65 4.13
N ASN A 123 -20.92 -3.34 4.12
CA ASN A 123 -20.37 -2.03 3.77
C ASN A 123 -18.98 -2.14 3.12
N MET A 124 -18.59 -1.11 2.35
CA MET A 124 -17.32 -1.09 1.62
C MET A 124 -16.09 -0.98 2.52
N THR A 125 -16.22 -0.44 3.74
CA THR A 125 -15.07 -0.30 4.66
C THR A 125 -14.56 -1.67 5.08
N ASP A 126 -15.47 -2.56 5.51
CA ASP A 126 -15.11 -3.89 5.99
C ASP A 126 -14.72 -4.83 4.84
N ALA A 127 -15.40 -4.75 3.70
CA ALA A 127 -15.05 -5.51 2.51
C ALA A 127 -13.64 -5.14 1.99
N LEU A 128 -13.34 -3.83 1.92
CA LEU A 128 -12.02 -3.38 1.48
C LEU A 128 -10.93 -3.72 2.51
N ALA A 129 -11.21 -3.61 3.82
CA ALA A 129 -10.26 -4.00 4.85
C ALA A 129 -9.86 -5.48 4.74
N ALA A 130 -10.84 -6.37 4.51
CA ALA A 130 -10.60 -7.77 4.26
C ALA A 130 -9.79 -8.00 2.97
N LEU A 131 -10.20 -7.38 1.86
CA LEU A 131 -9.48 -7.52 0.58
C LEU A 131 -8.03 -7.02 0.67
N SER A 132 -7.82 -5.89 1.36
CA SER A 132 -6.49 -5.33 1.60
C SER A 132 -5.62 -6.28 2.42
N ALA A 133 -6.20 -6.90 3.45
CA ALA A 133 -5.51 -7.87 4.30
C ALA A 133 -5.14 -9.15 3.52
N ALA A 134 -6.03 -9.66 2.66
CA ALA A 134 -5.76 -10.80 1.80
C ALA A 134 -4.58 -10.54 0.85
N VAL A 135 -4.51 -9.35 0.25
CA VAL A 135 -3.41 -8.94 -0.62
C VAL A 135 -2.11 -8.78 0.17
N ALA A 136 -2.14 -8.05 1.29
CA ALA A 136 -0.96 -7.77 2.10
C ALA A 136 -0.31 -9.05 2.67
N ALA A 137 -1.11 -10.00 3.16
CA ALA A 137 -0.62 -11.26 3.71
C ALA A 137 -0.45 -12.36 2.66
N GLN A 138 -0.79 -12.10 1.39
CA GLN A 138 -0.75 -13.06 0.28
C GLN A 138 -1.53 -14.36 0.59
N LEU A 139 -2.74 -14.20 1.15
CA LEU A 139 -3.58 -15.32 1.58
C LEU A 139 -4.11 -16.13 0.38
N PRO A 140 -4.40 -17.44 0.57
CA PRO A 140 -4.99 -18.29 -0.47
C PRO A 140 -6.24 -17.70 -1.13
N CYS A 141 -7.12 -17.04 -0.37
CA CYS A 141 -8.36 -16.46 -0.88
C CYS A 141 -8.14 -15.24 -1.79
N ARG A 142 -6.95 -14.61 -1.78
CA ARG A 142 -6.67 -13.32 -2.44
C ARG A 142 -7.18 -13.24 -3.87
N ASP A 143 -6.82 -14.20 -4.72
CA ASP A 143 -7.12 -14.12 -6.15
C ASP A 143 -8.63 -14.26 -6.42
N ALA A 144 -9.31 -15.13 -5.68
CA ALA A 144 -10.76 -15.27 -5.76
C ALA A 144 -11.46 -13.96 -5.35
N LEU A 145 -11.09 -13.38 -4.21
CA LEU A 145 -11.71 -12.14 -3.74
C LEU A 145 -11.41 -10.94 -4.67
N MET A 146 -10.19 -10.85 -5.21
CA MET A 146 -9.83 -9.81 -6.19
C MET A 146 -10.63 -9.93 -7.48
N GLN A 147 -10.86 -11.15 -7.97
CA GLN A 147 -11.65 -11.41 -9.16
C GLN A 147 -13.14 -11.11 -8.91
N GLU A 148 -13.70 -11.55 -7.79
CA GLU A 148 -15.09 -11.25 -7.40
C GLU A 148 -15.32 -9.74 -7.27
N TYR A 149 -14.36 -9.01 -6.71
CA TYR A 149 -14.43 -7.55 -6.60
C TYR A 149 -14.45 -6.89 -7.99
N ASP A 150 -13.58 -7.32 -8.90
CA ASP A 150 -13.56 -6.81 -10.27
C ASP A 150 -14.87 -7.14 -11.00
N ASP A 151 -15.32 -8.39 -11.00
CA ASP A 151 -16.57 -8.78 -11.68
C ASP A 151 -17.80 -8.05 -11.15
N LYS A 152 -17.83 -7.70 -9.86
CA LYS A 152 -18.91 -6.92 -9.26
C LYS A 152 -18.81 -5.43 -9.54
N TRP A 153 -17.60 -4.86 -9.53
CA TRP A 153 -17.40 -3.40 -9.47
C TRP A 153 -16.73 -2.79 -10.69
N HIS A 154 -16.41 -3.54 -11.74
CA HIS A 154 -15.64 -3.05 -12.90
C HIS A 154 -16.23 -1.79 -13.57
N GLN A 155 -17.55 -1.57 -13.46
CA GLN A 155 -18.24 -0.40 -14.01
C GLN A 155 -18.16 0.83 -13.09
N ASP A 156 -17.92 0.66 -11.79
CA ASP A 156 -17.75 1.75 -10.84
C ASP A 156 -16.27 2.13 -10.72
N GLY A 157 -15.91 3.19 -11.44
CA GLY A 157 -14.53 3.66 -11.48
C GLY A 157 -13.94 4.04 -10.12
N LEU A 158 -14.70 4.65 -9.22
CA LEU A 158 -14.18 5.10 -7.91
C LEU A 158 -13.94 3.92 -6.96
N VAL A 159 -14.74 2.87 -7.12
CA VAL A 159 -14.55 1.60 -6.40
C VAL A 159 -13.34 0.85 -6.98
N MET A 160 -13.20 0.79 -8.30
CA MET A 160 -12.04 0.17 -8.96
C MET A 160 -10.72 0.89 -8.70
N ASP A 161 -10.71 2.19 -8.38
CA ASP A 161 -9.50 2.87 -7.90
C ASP A 161 -8.89 2.17 -6.69
N LYS A 162 -9.72 1.72 -5.75
CA LYS A 162 -9.26 1.03 -4.54
C LYS A 162 -8.63 -0.31 -4.90
N TRP A 163 -9.25 -1.03 -5.83
CA TRP A 163 -8.74 -2.29 -6.35
C TRP A 163 -7.40 -2.11 -7.08
N PHE A 164 -7.25 -1.07 -7.91
CA PHE A 164 -5.98 -0.75 -8.57
C PHE A 164 -4.87 -0.40 -7.57
N ILE A 165 -5.21 0.33 -6.51
CA ILE A 165 -4.25 0.63 -5.44
C ILE A 165 -3.75 -0.67 -4.80
N LEU A 166 -4.65 -1.61 -4.48
CA LEU A 166 -4.25 -2.90 -3.90
C LEU A 166 -3.36 -3.71 -4.83
N GLN A 167 -3.67 -3.73 -6.13
CA GLN A 167 -2.79 -4.37 -7.13
C GLN A 167 -1.42 -3.71 -7.17
N ALA A 168 -1.36 -2.38 -7.19
CA ALA A 168 -0.14 -1.61 -7.29
C ALA A 168 0.75 -1.68 -6.03
N THR A 169 0.13 -1.84 -4.85
CA THR A 169 0.83 -1.97 -3.56
C THR A 169 0.96 -3.41 -3.09
N SER A 170 0.72 -4.38 -3.97
CA SER A 170 0.90 -5.79 -3.65
C SER A 170 2.37 -6.11 -3.30
N PRO A 171 2.64 -6.93 -2.27
CA PRO A 171 3.97 -7.42 -1.95
C PRO A 171 4.41 -8.61 -2.84
N ALA A 172 3.56 -9.05 -3.77
CA ALA A 172 3.87 -10.17 -4.65
C ALA A 172 5.07 -9.86 -5.56
N ALA A 173 5.95 -10.85 -5.76
CA ALA A 173 7.17 -10.69 -6.55
C ALA A 173 6.91 -10.25 -8.02
N ASN A 174 5.76 -10.61 -8.59
CA ASN A 174 5.34 -10.27 -9.95
C ASN A 174 4.51 -8.97 -10.03
N VAL A 175 4.48 -8.14 -8.99
CA VAL A 175 3.62 -6.94 -8.93
C VAL A 175 3.77 -6.01 -10.15
N LEU A 176 4.99 -5.78 -10.64
CA LEU A 176 5.20 -4.92 -11.82
C LEU A 176 4.62 -5.54 -13.10
N GLU A 177 4.71 -6.86 -13.26
CA GLU A 177 4.10 -7.58 -14.39
C GLU A 177 2.57 -7.41 -14.35
N THR A 178 1.98 -7.62 -13.19
CA THR A 178 0.54 -7.40 -12.97
C THR A 178 0.16 -5.95 -13.28
N VAL A 179 0.87 -4.96 -12.72
CA VAL A 179 0.60 -3.54 -12.95
C VAL A 179 0.68 -3.18 -14.44
N ARG A 180 1.66 -3.71 -15.17
CA ARG A 180 1.78 -3.50 -16.63
C ARG A 180 0.59 -4.12 -17.38
N GLY A 181 0.18 -5.34 -17.02
CA GLY A 181 -1.01 -5.98 -17.60
C GLY A 181 -2.28 -5.16 -17.38
N LEU A 182 -2.42 -4.53 -16.21
CA LEU A 182 -3.58 -3.73 -15.85
C LEU A 182 -3.71 -2.41 -16.63
N LEU A 183 -2.68 -2.00 -17.39
CA LEU A 183 -2.82 -0.90 -18.35
C LEU A 183 -3.85 -1.21 -19.46
N GLN A 184 -4.14 -2.49 -19.71
CA GLN A 184 -5.16 -2.94 -20.66
C GLN A 184 -6.46 -3.37 -19.98
N HIS A 185 -6.59 -3.17 -18.66
CA HIS A 185 -7.76 -3.61 -17.90
C HIS A 185 -9.02 -2.85 -18.32
N ARG A 186 -10.18 -3.53 -18.35
CA ARG A 186 -11.49 -2.95 -18.74
C ARG A 186 -11.87 -1.68 -17.99
N SER A 187 -11.37 -1.51 -16.77
CA SER A 187 -11.63 -0.35 -15.91
C SER A 187 -10.50 0.69 -15.89
N PHE A 188 -9.41 0.49 -16.65
CA PHE A 188 -8.28 1.42 -16.70
C PHE A 188 -8.29 2.27 -17.98
N THR A 189 -7.87 3.53 -17.88
CA THR A 189 -7.60 4.38 -19.04
C THR A 189 -6.63 5.50 -18.69
N MET A 190 -5.68 5.77 -19.60
CA MET A 190 -4.73 6.89 -19.50
C MET A 190 -5.39 8.27 -19.68
N SER A 191 -6.67 8.34 -20.05
CA SER A 191 -7.38 9.63 -20.10
C SER A 191 -7.89 10.09 -18.74
N ASN A 192 -7.92 9.23 -17.73
CA ASN A 192 -8.50 9.53 -16.43
C ASN A 192 -7.41 9.68 -15.34
N PRO A 193 -7.21 10.90 -14.78
CA PRO A 193 -6.21 11.13 -13.74
C PRO A 193 -6.39 10.31 -12.46
N ASN A 194 -7.61 9.88 -12.12
CA ASN A 194 -7.84 9.00 -10.98
C ASN A 194 -7.27 7.61 -11.27
N ARG A 195 -7.56 7.03 -12.43
CA ARG A 195 -7.01 5.71 -12.83
C ARG A 195 -5.49 5.71 -12.82
N ILE A 196 -4.89 6.73 -13.43
CA ILE A 196 -3.43 6.91 -13.47
C ILE A 196 -2.84 6.96 -12.05
N ARG A 197 -3.44 7.76 -11.15
CA ARG A 197 -2.95 7.87 -9.77
C ARG A 197 -3.12 6.57 -8.99
N SER A 198 -4.25 5.88 -9.18
CA SER A 198 -4.58 4.66 -8.44
C SER A 198 -3.74 3.44 -8.84
N LEU A 199 -3.25 3.39 -10.09
CA LEU A 199 -2.39 2.30 -10.57
C LEU A 199 -0.91 2.70 -10.61
N ILE A 200 -0.57 3.65 -11.49
CA ILE A 200 0.82 4.04 -11.76
C ILE A 200 1.37 4.85 -10.58
N GLY A 201 0.58 5.79 -10.06
CA GLY A 201 0.97 6.61 -8.91
C GLY A 201 1.13 5.79 -7.63
N ALA A 202 0.19 4.89 -7.35
CA ALA A 202 0.27 3.99 -6.21
C ALA A 202 1.50 3.06 -6.30
N PHE A 203 1.81 2.53 -7.50
CA PHE A 203 3.01 1.71 -7.69
C PHE A 203 4.29 2.51 -7.38
N ALA A 204 4.44 3.70 -7.97
CA ALA A 204 5.67 4.48 -7.82
C ALA A 204 5.82 5.14 -6.43
N GLY A 205 4.72 5.61 -5.83
CA GLY A 205 4.75 6.39 -4.59
C GLY A 205 4.38 5.62 -3.31
N SER A 206 3.67 4.50 -3.44
CA SER A 206 3.19 3.70 -2.30
C SER A 206 3.72 2.27 -2.29
N ASN A 207 4.46 1.85 -3.32
CA ASN A 207 5.21 0.58 -3.33
C ASN A 207 6.71 0.81 -3.60
N PRO A 208 7.42 1.54 -2.71
CA PRO A 208 8.82 1.88 -2.94
C PRO A 208 9.72 0.63 -3.03
N ALA A 209 9.38 -0.47 -2.36
CA ALA A 209 10.16 -1.71 -2.47
C ALA A 209 10.19 -2.26 -3.91
N ALA A 210 9.03 -2.31 -4.58
CA ALA A 210 8.93 -2.74 -5.97
C ALA A 210 9.38 -1.66 -6.96
N PHE A 211 9.07 -0.39 -6.72
CA PHE A 211 9.50 0.71 -7.57
C PHE A 211 11.03 0.84 -7.62
N HIS A 212 11.70 0.63 -6.47
CA HIS A 212 13.15 0.63 -6.34
C HIS A 212 13.76 -0.79 -6.42
N ALA A 213 13.12 -1.70 -7.16
CA ALA A 213 13.70 -3.00 -7.49
C ALA A 213 15.12 -2.84 -8.03
N GLU A 214 16.03 -3.71 -7.61
CA GLU A 214 17.47 -3.53 -7.85
C GLU A 214 17.87 -3.55 -9.34
N ASP A 215 17.04 -4.18 -10.17
CA ASP A 215 17.22 -4.21 -11.61
C ASP A 215 16.93 -2.83 -12.26
N GLY A 216 16.14 -1.98 -11.60
CA GLY A 216 15.70 -0.67 -12.08
C GLY A 216 14.43 -0.72 -12.94
N SER A 217 13.73 -1.86 -12.97
CA SER A 217 12.52 -2.07 -13.79
C SER A 217 11.39 -1.09 -13.45
N GLY A 218 11.22 -0.73 -12.19
CA GLY A 218 10.25 0.27 -11.75
C GLY A 218 10.52 1.68 -12.31
N TYR A 219 11.79 2.08 -12.40
CA TYR A 219 12.17 3.36 -13.00
C TYR A 219 11.86 3.38 -14.50
N GLN A 220 12.21 2.31 -15.21
CA GLN A 220 11.95 2.20 -16.64
C GLN A 220 10.45 2.23 -16.96
N PHE A 221 9.64 1.53 -16.16
CA PHE A 221 8.19 1.59 -16.26
C PHE A 221 7.66 3.01 -16.10
N LEU A 222 8.12 3.75 -15.09
CA LEU A 222 7.68 5.12 -14.89
C LEU A 222 8.13 6.05 -16.02
N VAL A 223 9.34 5.85 -16.58
CA VAL A 223 9.81 6.61 -17.76
C VAL A 223 8.88 6.43 -18.96
N GLU A 224 8.43 5.20 -19.23
CA GLU A 224 7.46 4.91 -20.29
C GLU A 224 6.14 5.67 -20.05
N MET A 225 5.61 5.61 -18.82
CA MET A 225 4.36 6.28 -18.47
C MET A 225 4.47 7.80 -18.54
N LEU A 226 5.58 8.36 -18.07
CA LEU A 226 5.85 9.80 -18.10
C LEU A 226 6.10 10.30 -19.52
N THR A 227 6.63 9.46 -20.42
CA THR A 227 6.79 9.81 -21.84
C THR A 227 5.44 10.06 -22.52
N ASP A 228 4.42 9.23 -22.26
CA ASP A 228 3.04 9.50 -22.72
C ASP A 228 2.48 10.75 -22.01
N LEU A 229 2.57 10.78 -20.67
CA LEU A 229 1.91 11.81 -19.86
C LEU A 229 2.53 13.20 -20.03
N ASN A 230 3.79 13.32 -20.41
CA ASN A 230 4.42 14.59 -20.77
C ASN A 230 3.61 15.33 -21.85
N SER A 231 3.13 14.59 -22.85
CA SER A 231 2.34 15.16 -23.95
C SER A 231 0.85 15.21 -23.62
N ARG A 232 0.33 14.18 -22.95
CA ARG A 232 -1.11 14.04 -22.67
C ARG A 232 -1.60 14.93 -21.54
N ASN A 233 -0.86 14.98 -20.43
CA ASN A 233 -1.25 15.71 -19.22
C ASN A 233 -0.02 16.03 -18.35
N PRO A 234 0.71 17.13 -18.66
CA PRO A 234 1.92 17.53 -17.94
C PRO A 234 1.76 17.63 -16.42
N GLN A 235 0.60 18.08 -15.94
CA GLN A 235 0.34 18.24 -14.51
C GLN A 235 0.29 16.89 -13.79
N VAL A 236 -0.31 15.87 -14.41
CA VAL A 236 -0.32 14.50 -13.87
C VAL A 236 1.08 13.90 -13.95
N ALA A 237 1.79 14.10 -15.07
CA ALA A 237 3.18 13.67 -15.22
C ALA A 237 4.08 14.24 -14.10
N SER A 238 3.93 15.54 -13.83
CA SER A 238 4.67 16.24 -12.78
C SER A 238 4.37 15.71 -11.38
N ARG A 239 3.16 15.22 -11.10
CA ARG A 239 2.87 14.55 -9.82
C ARG A 239 3.51 13.17 -9.73
N LEU A 240 3.58 12.44 -10.85
CA LEU A 240 4.11 11.08 -10.88
C LEU A 240 5.64 11.00 -10.91
N ILE A 241 6.35 12.05 -11.31
CA ILE A 241 7.82 12.06 -11.30
C ILE A 241 8.42 12.23 -9.90
N GLU A 242 7.61 12.60 -8.90
CA GLU A 242 8.06 12.85 -7.51
C GLU A 242 8.95 11.74 -6.92
N PRO A 243 8.64 10.44 -7.08
CA PRO A 243 9.52 9.37 -6.58
C PRO A 243 10.92 9.35 -7.22
N LEU A 244 11.05 9.73 -8.50
CA LEU A 244 12.36 9.76 -9.18
C LEU A 244 13.25 10.91 -8.71
N ILE A 245 12.68 12.05 -8.32
CA ILE A 245 13.48 13.21 -7.91
C ILE A 245 14.03 13.07 -6.47
N ARG A 246 13.61 12.04 -5.72
CA ARG A 246 14.13 11.71 -4.40
C ARG A 246 15.45 10.91 -4.43
N LEU A 247 16.08 10.75 -5.60
CA LEU A 247 17.27 9.91 -5.81
C LEU A 247 18.37 10.05 -4.74
N LYS A 248 18.67 11.26 -4.27
CA LYS A 248 19.74 11.52 -3.28
C LYS A 248 19.51 10.83 -1.93
N ARG A 249 18.28 10.39 -1.64
CA ARG A 249 17.92 9.62 -0.43
C ARG A 249 18.20 8.12 -0.56
N TYR A 250 18.66 7.62 -1.71
CA TYR A 250 18.90 6.19 -1.93
C TYR A 250 20.40 5.88 -2.08
N ASP A 251 20.75 4.59 -2.08
CA ASP A 251 22.12 4.13 -2.31
C ASP A 251 22.67 4.51 -3.71
N ALA A 252 23.98 4.44 -3.87
CA ALA A 252 24.67 4.87 -5.09
C ALA A 252 24.21 4.12 -6.36
N LYS A 253 23.91 2.81 -6.27
CA LYS A 253 23.47 2.00 -7.41
C LYS A 253 22.07 2.42 -7.86
N ARG A 254 21.16 2.67 -6.92
CA ARG A 254 19.83 3.23 -7.22
C ARG A 254 19.92 4.65 -7.75
N GLN A 255 20.77 5.50 -7.18
CA GLN A 255 21.01 6.86 -7.68
C GLN A 255 21.44 6.89 -9.14
N GLU A 256 22.38 6.04 -9.54
CA GLU A 256 22.84 5.95 -10.94
C GLU A 256 21.69 5.62 -11.89
N LYS A 257 20.87 4.61 -11.55
CA LYS A 257 19.71 4.20 -12.34
C LYS A 257 18.62 5.28 -12.41
N MET A 258 18.31 5.92 -11.28
CA MET A 258 17.33 7.01 -11.23
C MET A 258 17.81 8.24 -12.00
N ARG A 259 19.12 8.56 -11.92
CA ARG A 259 19.74 9.63 -12.72
C ARG A 259 19.65 9.32 -14.22
N ALA A 260 19.93 8.08 -14.64
CA ALA A 260 19.80 7.68 -16.04
C ALA A 260 18.34 7.82 -16.54
N ALA A 261 17.36 7.43 -15.73
CA ALA A 261 15.94 7.62 -16.04
C ALA A 261 15.56 9.11 -16.19
N LEU A 262 16.05 9.97 -15.30
CA LEU A 262 15.84 11.43 -15.37
C LEU A 262 16.51 12.06 -16.60
N GLU A 263 17.72 11.64 -16.96
CA GLU A 263 18.40 12.11 -18.18
C GLU A 263 17.66 11.66 -19.45
N GLN A 264 17.09 10.44 -19.46
CA GLN A 264 16.23 10.00 -20.57
C GLN A 264 14.99 10.90 -20.71
N LEU A 265 14.32 11.23 -19.59
CA LEU A 265 13.17 12.15 -19.61
C LEU A 265 13.56 13.57 -20.02
N LYS A 266 14.75 14.03 -19.64
CA LYS A 266 15.28 15.33 -20.05
C LYS A 266 15.49 15.43 -21.57
N GLY A 267 15.80 14.30 -22.20
CA GLY A 267 15.99 14.20 -23.65
C GLY A 267 14.70 14.07 -24.47
N LEU A 268 13.52 14.12 -23.84
CA LEU A 268 12.24 14.05 -24.57
C LEU A 268 12.05 15.25 -25.50
N GLU A 269 11.56 14.98 -26.71
CA GLU A 269 11.06 16.02 -27.59
C GLU A 269 9.83 16.69 -26.95
N ASN A 270 9.74 18.02 -27.02
CA ASN A 270 8.66 18.81 -26.42
C ASN A 270 8.49 18.53 -24.91
N LEU A 271 9.59 18.44 -24.17
CA LEU A 271 9.57 18.34 -22.71
C LEU A 271 8.77 19.50 -22.11
N SER A 272 7.72 19.17 -21.37
CA SER A 272 6.86 20.15 -20.70
C SER A 272 7.62 20.93 -19.64
N GLY A 273 7.22 22.19 -19.43
CA GLY A 273 7.80 23.04 -18.38
C GLY A 273 7.68 22.41 -16.99
N ASP A 274 6.54 21.76 -16.71
CA ASP A 274 6.26 21.08 -15.44
C ASP A 274 7.27 19.96 -15.12
N LEU A 275 7.74 19.21 -16.12
CA LEU A 275 8.76 18.17 -15.94
C LEU A 275 10.17 18.75 -15.97
N TYR A 276 10.44 19.70 -16.87
CA TYR A 276 11.76 20.34 -17.00
C TYR A 276 12.24 20.94 -15.67
N GLU A 277 11.34 21.64 -14.95
CA GLU A 277 11.68 22.25 -13.66
C GLU A 277 12.14 21.20 -12.64
N LYS A 278 11.39 20.10 -12.50
CA LYS A 278 11.68 19.05 -11.52
C LYS A 278 12.92 18.26 -11.88
N ILE A 279 13.08 17.90 -13.15
CA ILE A 279 14.24 17.15 -13.65
C ILE A 279 15.52 17.95 -13.47
N THR A 280 15.52 19.23 -13.83
CA THR A 280 16.71 20.09 -13.72
C THR A 280 17.16 20.25 -12.27
N LYS A 281 16.21 20.43 -11.33
CA LYS A 281 16.51 20.50 -9.90
C LYS A 281 17.04 19.17 -9.34
N ALA A 282 16.53 18.04 -9.81
CA ALA A 282 16.94 16.72 -9.33
C ALA A 282 18.33 16.30 -9.83
N LEU A 283 18.70 16.71 -11.05
CA LEU A 283 19.99 16.38 -11.67
C LEU A 283 21.14 17.29 -11.23
N ALA A 284 20.84 18.45 -10.63
CA ALA A 284 21.83 19.33 -10.00
C ALA A 284 22.37 18.75 -8.69
#